data_AF-A0A353X2Z3-F1
#
_entry.id   AF-A0A353X2Z3-F1
#
_cell.length_a   1.000
_cell.length_b   1.000
_cell.length_c   1.000
_cell.angle_alpha   90.00
_cell.angle_beta   90.00
_cell.angle_gamma   90.00
#
_symmetry.space_group_name_H-M   'P 1'
#
loop_
_entity.id
_entity.type
_entity.pdbx_description
1 polymer ?
#
loop_
_entity_poly.entity_id
_entity_poly.type
_entity_poly.pdbx_seq_one_letter_code
_entity_poly.pdbx_strand_id
1 'polypeptide(L)'
;MAMKLRSLFALFALFSTILPAGCGGENQRQIDVNDFRVNTTDASELFFKNVRSTYYKVEENEAAGLRIYRKNSWEGTSAILPLAIVVSWKQDKAFVLVEPQEPLSATDPITIHWKNEAEGSKGTIQVTLNNHKAHFKLAVALYNKILEECSFMLEHGGGEMTILDTEEKRESFRVSMYDYFRLVEFF
;
A
#
# COMPACT_ATOMS: atom_id res chain seq x y z
N MET A 1 -61.85 3.19 -33.36
CA MET A 1 -61.72 3.64 -31.96
C MET A 1 -60.59 2.84 -31.31
N ALA A 2 -59.59 3.54 -30.77
CA ALA A 2 -58.49 3.04 -29.94
C ALA A 2 -57.47 2.05 -30.54
N MET A 3 -56.66 2.52 -31.50
CA MET A 3 -55.28 2.08 -31.67
C MET A 3 -54.38 3.10 -30.95
N LYS A 4 -54.01 2.86 -29.68
CA LYS A 4 -52.98 3.61 -28.93
C LYS A 4 -52.77 2.98 -27.53
N LEU A 5 -52.08 1.85 -27.45
CA LEU A 5 -51.65 1.32 -26.15
C LEU A 5 -50.38 0.44 -26.19
N ARG A 6 -49.51 0.63 -27.19
CA ARG A 6 -48.24 -0.12 -27.27
C ARG A 6 -46.99 0.77 -27.30
N SER A 7 -47.15 2.09 -27.22
CA SER A 7 -46.03 3.04 -27.33
C SER A 7 -45.52 3.59 -25.98
N LEU A 8 -46.12 3.23 -24.84
CA LEU A 8 -45.78 3.85 -23.55
C LEU A 8 -44.88 3.01 -22.64
N PHE A 9 -44.72 1.71 -22.89
CA PHE A 9 -43.84 0.85 -22.09
C PHE A 9 -42.41 0.71 -22.65
N ALA A 10 -42.17 1.15 -23.89
CA ALA A 10 -40.84 1.10 -24.49
C ALA A 10 -39.95 2.29 -24.09
N LEU A 11 -40.50 3.32 -23.43
CA LEU A 11 -39.74 4.53 -23.05
C LEU A 11 -39.13 4.49 -21.65
N PHE A 12 -39.49 3.51 -20.81
CA PHE A 12 -38.96 3.38 -19.45
C PHE A 12 -37.81 2.35 -19.32
N ALA A 13 -37.57 1.56 -20.37
CA ALA A 13 -36.53 0.53 -20.39
C ALA A 13 -35.18 1.01 -20.95
N LEU A 14 -35.08 2.28 -21.38
CA LEU A 14 -33.87 2.85 -21.99
C LEU A 14 -33.11 3.83 -21.08
N PHE A 15 -33.43 3.86 -19.78
CA PHE A 15 -32.79 4.77 -18.80
C PHE A 15 -32.06 4.04 -17.67
N SER A 16 -31.81 2.73 -17.82
CA SER A 16 -31.17 1.90 -16.78
C SER A 16 -29.78 1.35 -17.18
N THR A 17 -29.20 1.82 -18.28
CA THR A 17 -27.91 1.32 -18.81
C THR A 17 -26.88 2.42 -19.02
N ILE A 18 -26.78 3.36 -18.08
CA ILE A 18 -25.55 4.13 -17.90
C ILE A 18 -25.36 4.31 -16.40
N LEU A 19 -24.95 3.24 -15.71
CA LEU A 19 -24.13 3.43 -14.51
C LEU A 19 -22.81 4.00 -15.05
N PRO A 20 -22.46 5.28 -14.82
CA PRO A 20 -21.09 5.68 -15.03
C PRO A 20 -20.26 4.75 -14.14
N ALA A 21 -19.32 4.04 -14.76
CA ALA A 21 -18.23 3.41 -14.05
C ALA A 21 -17.50 4.55 -13.32
N GLY A 22 -17.96 4.85 -12.11
CA GLY A 22 -17.27 5.68 -11.16
C GLY A 22 -16.06 4.93 -10.63
N CYS A 23 -15.17 4.49 -11.52
CA CYS A 23 -13.76 4.37 -11.18
C CYS A 23 -13.23 5.80 -11.12
N GLY A 24 -13.59 6.50 -10.03
CA GLY A 24 -12.78 7.61 -9.57
C GLY A 24 -11.45 7.01 -9.14
N GLY A 25 -10.53 6.88 -10.10
CA GLY A 25 -9.16 6.50 -9.84
C GLY A 25 -8.60 7.52 -8.87
N GLU A 26 -8.50 7.16 -7.60
CA GLU A 26 -7.67 7.86 -6.64
C GLU A 26 -6.30 7.97 -7.32
N ASN A 27 -5.81 9.19 -7.56
CA ASN A 27 -4.60 9.45 -8.34
C ASN A 27 -3.41 8.71 -7.71
N GLN A 28 -3.17 7.47 -8.14
CA GLN A 28 -2.06 6.65 -7.71
C GLN A 28 -0.80 7.20 -8.37
N ARG A 29 -0.21 8.20 -7.72
CA ARG A 29 0.97 8.90 -8.20
C ARG A 29 2.22 8.14 -7.78
N GLN A 30 3.14 7.95 -8.73
CA GLN A 30 4.48 7.46 -8.41
C GLN A 30 5.22 8.42 -7.46
N ILE A 31 5.93 7.85 -6.49
CA ILE A 31 6.71 8.60 -5.51
C ILE A 31 8.20 8.47 -5.82
N ASP A 32 8.95 9.57 -5.73
CA ASP A 32 10.41 9.51 -5.85
C ASP A 32 11.00 8.77 -4.64
N VAL A 33 11.70 7.66 -4.90
CA VAL A 33 12.39 6.83 -3.91
C VAL A 33 13.40 7.62 -3.07
N ASN A 34 13.88 8.77 -3.56
CA ASN A 34 14.82 9.63 -2.84
C ASN A 34 14.18 10.78 -2.06
N ASP A 35 12.89 11.09 -2.27
CA ASP A 35 12.15 12.12 -1.52
C ASP A 35 11.73 11.56 -0.16
N PHE A 36 12.69 11.34 0.74
CA PHE A 36 12.41 10.77 2.05
C PHE A 36 11.77 11.80 2.99
N ARG A 37 10.47 11.64 3.29
CA ARG A 37 9.71 12.50 4.21
C ARG A 37 9.27 11.73 5.44
N VAL A 38 9.38 12.38 6.59
CA VAL A 38 9.02 11.78 7.88
C VAL A 38 8.20 12.70 8.77
N ASN A 39 8.15 14.00 8.48
CA ASN A 39 7.44 14.96 9.32
C ASN A 39 5.94 14.81 9.10
N THR A 40 5.18 14.91 10.17
CA THR A 40 3.71 14.93 10.17
C THR A 40 3.21 16.33 10.51
N THR A 41 1.89 16.55 10.39
CA THR A 41 1.21 17.74 10.89
C THR A 41 0.10 17.30 11.84
N ASP A 42 -0.33 18.19 12.76
CA ASP A 42 -1.47 17.91 13.62
C ASP A 42 -2.71 17.48 12.81
N ALA A 43 -2.92 18.10 11.64
CA ALA A 43 -4.03 17.79 10.75
C ALA A 43 -3.91 16.38 10.16
N SER A 44 -2.73 15.99 9.68
CA SER A 44 -2.51 14.68 9.06
C SER A 44 -2.57 13.55 10.09
N GLU A 45 -2.01 13.77 11.28
CA GLU A 45 -2.11 12.82 12.39
C GLU A 45 -3.55 12.64 12.86
N LEU A 46 -4.29 13.74 13.04
CA LEU A 46 -5.68 13.69 13.46
C LEU A 46 -6.55 12.99 12.41
N PHE A 47 -6.31 13.25 11.13
CA PHE A 47 -6.98 12.53 10.04
C PHE A 47 -6.67 11.04 10.10
N PHE A 48 -5.39 10.65 10.17
CA PHE A 48 -5.00 9.24 10.23
C PHE A 48 -5.63 8.55 11.44
N LYS A 49 -5.56 9.18 12.62
CA LYS A 49 -6.13 8.66 13.86
C LYS A 49 -7.66 8.45 13.75
N ASN A 50 -8.39 9.43 13.24
CA ASN A 50 -9.85 9.38 13.23
C ASN A 50 -10.44 8.56 12.07
N VAL A 51 -9.73 8.46 10.95
CA VAL A 51 -10.27 7.87 9.71
C VAL A 51 -9.60 6.56 9.34
N ARG A 52 -8.27 6.46 9.52
CA ARG A 52 -7.48 5.34 9.00
C ARG A 52 -7.13 4.31 10.06
N SER A 53 -6.90 4.74 11.30
CA SER A 53 -6.38 3.85 12.36
C SER A 53 -7.29 2.68 12.71
N THR A 54 -8.59 2.77 12.44
CA THR A 54 -9.57 1.68 12.68
C THR A 54 -9.29 0.42 11.86
N TYR A 55 -8.55 0.54 10.75
CA TYR A 55 -8.14 -0.59 9.91
C TYR A 55 -6.82 -1.24 10.35
N TYR A 56 -6.26 -0.80 11.47
CA TYR A 56 -4.98 -1.22 11.99
C TYR A 56 -5.10 -1.76 13.41
N LYS A 57 -4.25 -2.75 13.69
CA LYS A 57 -3.89 -3.12 15.03
C LYS A 57 -2.84 -2.14 15.54
N VAL A 58 -3.09 -1.61 16.73
CA VAL A 58 -2.25 -0.58 17.34
C VAL A 58 -1.50 -1.20 18.52
N GLU A 59 -0.19 -0.99 18.53
CA GLU A 59 0.68 -1.25 19.66
C GLU A 59 1.26 0.10 20.13
N GLU A 60 1.20 0.38 21.43
CA GLU A 60 1.67 1.65 21.99
C GLU A 60 2.83 1.41 22.94
N ASN A 61 3.91 2.17 22.74
CA ASN A 61 5.03 2.27 23.66
C ASN A 61 5.04 3.69 24.24
N GLU A 62 4.32 3.89 25.33
CA GLU A 62 4.15 5.20 25.97
C GLU A 62 5.49 5.80 26.43
N ALA A 63 6.39 4.94 26.94
CA ALA A 63 7.72 5.36 27.41
C ALA A 63 8.52 5.98 26.26
N ALA A 64 8.60 5.30 25.13
CA ALA A 64 9.27 5.80 23.92
C ALA A 64 8.47 6.91 23.20
N GLY A 65 7.18 7.05 23.51
CA GLY A 65 6.29 7.92 22.76
C GLY A 65 6.16 7.43 21.32
N LEU A 66 5.78 6.17 21.13
CA LEU A 66 5.58 5.55 19.82
C LEU A 66 4.23 4.83 19.74
N ARG A 67 3.59 4.89 18.57
CA ARG A 67 2.50 4.00 18.19
C ARG A 67 2.86 3.27 16.91
N ILE A 68 2.65 1.97 16.89
CA ILE A 68 2.94 1.09 15.76
C ILE A 68 1.61 0.57 15.24
N TYR A 69 1.34 0.86 13.97
CA TYR A 69 0.12 0.51 13.27
C TYR A 69 0.41 -0.59 12.24
N ARG A 70 -0.15 -1.78 12.44
CA ARG A 70 -0.08 -2.90 11.50
C ARG A 70 -1.46 -3.16 10.91
N LYS A 71 -1.58 -3.18 9.59
CA LYS A 71 -2.89 -3.32 8.94
C LYS A 71 -3.52 -4.66 9.31
N ASN A 72 -4.82 -4.68 9.63
CA ASN A 72 -5.52 -5.90 10.04
C ASN A 72 -5.54 -6.96 8.94
N SER A 73 -5.48 -6.55 7.67
CA SER A 73 -5.42 -7.46 6.53
C SER A 73 -4.09 -8.21 6.40
N TRP A 74 -3.08 -7.90 7.23
CA TRP A 74 -1.90 -8.75 7.35
C TRP A 74 -2.13 -9.93 8.30
N GLU A 75 -3.10 -9.86 9.21
CA GLU A 75 -3.35 -10.93 10.17
C GLU A 75 -3.81 -12.21 9.46
N GLY A 76 -3.18 -13.34 9.79
CA GLY A 76 -3.46 -14.62 9.14
C GLY A 76 -2.89 -14.76 7.72
N THR A 77 -2.25 -13.72 7.17
CA THR A 77 -1.54 -13.82 5.89
C THR A 77 -0.12 -14.33 6.07
N SER A 78 0.38 -15.07 5.09
CA SER A 78 1.80 -15.46 4.98
C SER A 78 2.64 -14.37 4.29
N ALA A 79 2.32 -13.09 4.52
CA ALA A 79 3.06 -11.99 3.91
C ALA A 79 4.50 -11.94 4.44
N ILE A 80 5.48 -11.93 3.53
CA ILE A 80 6.91 -11.95 3.88
C ILE A 80 7.44 -10.56 4.20
N LEU A 81 6.91 -9.53 3.54
CA LEU A 81 7.30 -8.13 3.71
C LEU A 81 6.10 -7.26 4.10
N PRO A 82 5.39 -7.57 5.21
CA PRO A 82 4.33 -6.70 5.71
C PRO A 82 4.89 -5.33 6.12
N LEU A 83 4.00 -4.35 6.12
CA LEU A 83 4.32 -2.97 6.51
C LEU A 83 3.72 -2.63 7.87
N ALA A 84 4.48 -1.87 8.64
CA ALA A 84 4.02 -1.14 9.80
C ALA A 84 4.24 0.38 9.60
N ILE A 85 3.29 1.18 10.08
CA ILE A 85 3.45 2.64 10.19
C ILE A 85 3.78 2.94 11.65
N VAL A 86 4.91 3.57 11.90
CA VAL A 86 5.35 3.96 13.23
C VAL A 86 5.21 5.46 13.38
N VAL A 87 4.42 5.92 14.34
CA VAL A 87 4.20 7.33 14.65
C VAL A 87 4.87 7.69 15.98
N SER A 88 5.78 8.66 15.93
CA SER A 88 6.36 9.32 17.09
C SER A 88 5.65 10.65 17.34
N TRP A 89 4.51 10.59 18.03
CA TRP A 89 3.71 11.72 18.52
C TRP A 89 4.45 12.69 19.46
N LYS A 90 5.66 12.35 19.93
CA LYS A 90 6.53 13.30 20.68
C LYS A 90 7.44 14.11 19.76
N GLN A 91 7.62 13.67 18.51
CA GLN A 91 8.58 14.24 17.57
C GLN A 91 7.94 14.70 16.26
N ASP A 92 6.60 14.60 16.14
CA ASP A 92 5.82 14.89 14.94
C ASP A 92 6.42 14.19 13.71
N LYS A 93 6.64 12.88 13.87
CA LYS A 93 7.25 12.03 12.85
C LYS A 93 6.50 10.73 12.64
N ALA A 94 6.45 10.29 11.39
CA ALA A 94 6.03 8.97 10.99
C ALA A 94 7.08 8.28 10.11
N PHE A 95 7.20 6.96 10.26
CA PHE A 95 8.07 6.11 9.47
C PHE A 95 7.27 4.92 8.96
N VAL A 96 7.58 4.46 7.75
CA VAL A 96 7.18 3.14 7.30
C VAL A 96 8.29 2.14 7.59
N LEU A 97 7.95 1.04 8.23
CA LEU A 97 8.83 -0.09 8.46
C LEU A 97 8.32 -1.29 7.65
N VAL A 98 9.25 -1.89 6.91
CA VAL A 98 9.09 -3.25 6.39
C VAL A 98 9.50 -4.20 7.50
N GLU A 99 8.65 -5.16 7.84
CA GLU A 99 8.88 -6.13 8.92
C GLU A 99 9.06 -7.54 8.34
N PRO A 100 10.28 -7.92 7.89
CA PRO A 100 10.52 -9.23 7.31
C PRO A 100 10.01 -10.36 8.22
N GLN A 101 9.28 -11.28 7.62
CA GLN A 101 8.84 -12.52 8.24
C GLN A 101 9.63 -13.68 7.65
N GLU A 102 9.56 -14.85 8.30
CA GLU A 102 10.16 -16.09 7.80
C GLU A 102 9.86 -16.31 6.30
N PRO A 103 10.87 -16.65 5.48
CA PRO A 103 12.20 -17.12 5.88
C PRO A 103 13.26 -16.01 6.08
N LEU A 104 12.87 -14.73 6.00
CA LEU A 104 13.80 -13.62 6.18
C LEU A 104 13.94 -13.25 7.65
N SER A 105 15.17 -12.95 8.06
CA SER A 105 15.47 -12.22 9.29
C SER A 105 15.55 -10.71 9.05
N ALA A 106 15.33 -9.91 10.10
CA ALA A 106 15.37 -8.45 10.02
C ALA A 106 16.72 -7.87 9.55
N THR A 107 17.81 -8.63 9.69
CA THR A 107 19.17 -8.24 9.28
C THR A 107 19.57 -8.73 7.89
N ASP A 108 18.74 -9.57 7.26
CA ASP A 108 19.11 -10.17 5.98
C ASP A 108 19.11 -9.11 4.87
N PRO A 109 20.06 -9.19 3.92
CA PRO A 109 19.93 -8.46 2.67
C PRO A 109 18.72 -8.97 1.90
N ILE A 110 17.89 -8.05 1.41
CA ILE A 110 16.69 -8.33 0.64
C ILE A 110 17.01 -8.07 -0.83
N THR A 111 16.85 -9.10 -1.66
CA THR A 111 16.96 -9.01 -3.12
C THR A 111 15.62 -9.41 -3.73
N ILE A 112 14.98 -8.49 -4.45
CA ILE A 112 13.68 -8.71 -5.10
C ILE A 112 13.83 -8.47 -6.59
N HIS A 113 13.48 -9.48 -7.38
CA HIS A 113 13.31 -9.35 -8.81
C HIS A 113 11.87 -8.94 -9.11
N TRP A 114 11.71 -7.95 -9.99
CA TRP A 114 10.40 -7.53 -10.48
C TRP A 114 10.33 -7.67 -11.99
N LYS A 115 9.13 -7.93 -12.49
CA LYS A 115 8.86 -8.05 -13.93
C LYS A 115 7.49 -7.49 -14.27
N ASN A 116 7.43 -6.67 -15.31
CA ASN A 116 6.20 -6.27 -15.96
C ASN A 116 5.99 -7.16 -17.19
N GLU A 117 4.94 -7.99 -17.18
CA GLU A 117 4.67 -8.92 -18.28
C GLU A 117 4.17 -8.20 -19.55
N ALA A 118 3.47 -7.07 -19.41
CA ALA A 118 2.92 -6.33 -20.54
C ALA A 118 4.01 -5.58 -21.31
N GLU A 119 4.98 -5.01 -20.62
CA GLU A 119 6.07 -4.23 -21.22
C GLU A 119 7.35 -5.05 -21.45
N GLY A 120 7.45 -6.23 -20.84
CA GLY A 120 8.66 -7.06 -20.85
C GLY A 120 9.82 -6.48 -20.04
N SER A 121 9.60 -5.38 -19.32
CA SER A 121 10.60 -4.74 -18.47
C SER A 121 10.82 -5.55 -17.19
N LYS A 122 12.05 -5.56 -16.69
CA LYS A 122 12.44 -6.27 -15.47
C LYS A 122 13.59 -5.58 -14.77
N GLY A 123 13.76 -5.88 -13.50
CA GLY A 123 14.90 -5.37 -12.73
C GLY A 123 15.00 -5.99 -11.35
N THR A 124 15.90 -5.44 -10.55
CA THR A 124 16.20 -5.93 -9.22
C THR A 124 16.23 -4.77 -8.22
N ILE A 125 15.66 -4.98 -7.05
CA ILE A 125 15.77 -4.11 -5.88
C ILE A 125 16.64 -4.84 -4.85
N GLN A 126 17.73 -4.22 -4.40
CA GLN A 126 18.60 -4.75 -3.35
C GLN A 126 18.72 -3.77 -2.21
N VAL A 127 18.49 -4.22 -0.98
CA VAL A 127 18.50 -3.36 0.20
C VAL A 127 18.76 -4.16 1.47
N THR A 128 19.43 -3.53 2.44
CA THR A 128 19.51 -4.02 3.82
C THR A 128 18.73 -3.05 4.72
N LEU A 129 17.83 -3.57 5.54
CA LEU A 129 16.91 -2.78 6.37
C LEU A 129 17.57 -2.25 7.65
N ASN A 130 18.62 -1.44 7.50
CA ASN A 130 19.44 -0.96 8.62
C ASN A 130 19.03 0.40 9.19
N ASN A 131 18.10 1.12 8.55
CA ASN A 131 17.58 2.40 9.02
C ASN A 131 16.23 2.74 8.35
N HIS A 132 15.52 3.74 8.89
CA HIS A 132 14.21 4.15 8.37
C HIS A 132 14.22 4.55 6.88
N LYS A 133 15.32 5.12 6.39
CA LYS A 133 15.45 5.49 4.97
C LYS A 133 15.55 4.25 4.08
N ALA A 134 16.20 3.17 4.54
CA ALA A 134 16.25 1.91 3.81
C ALA A 134 14.87 1.24 3.71
N HIS A 135 14.11 1.22 4.82
CA HIS A 135 12.72 0.75 4.79
C HIS A 135 11.85 1.57 3.83
N PHE A 136 11.93 2.90 3.91
CA PHE A 136 11.22 3.80 2.99
C PHE A 136 11.57 3.49 1.53
N LYS A 137 12.87 3.40 1.21
CA LYS A 137 13.31 3.13 -0.17
C LYS A 137 12.76 1.81 -0.72
N LEU A 138 12.82 0.75 0.08
CA LEU A 138 12.24 -0.53 -0.30
C LEU A 138 10.73 -0.41 -0.53
N ALA A 139 10.04 0.19 0.44
CA ALA A 139 8.58 0.27 0.41
C ALA A 139 8.05 1.12 -0.75
N VAL A 140 8.71 2.25 -1.05
CA VAL A 140 8.39 3.09 -2.22
C VAL A 140 8.70 2.37 -3.53
N ALA A 141 9.83 1.67 -3.62
CA ALA A 141 10.19 0.92 -4.82
C ALA A 141 9.13 -0.15 -5.13
N LEU A 142 8.72 -0.93 -4.12
CA LEU A 142 7.65 -1.91 -4.26
C LEU A 142 6.31 -1.26 -4.58
N TYR A 143 5.94 -0.17 -3.90
CA TYR A 143 4.72 0.58 -4.18
C TYR A 143 4.63 1.00 -5.64
N ASN A 144 5.65 1.67 -6.17
CA ASN A 144 5.68 2.11 -7.57
C ASN A 144 5.57 0.92 -8.53
N LYS A 145 6.24 -0.20 -8.23
CA LYS A 145 6.16 -1.41 -9.05
C LYS A 145 4.81 -2.13 -8.95
N ILE A 146 4.11 -2.02 -7.82
CA ILE A 146 2.72 -2.46 -7.71
C ILE A 146 1.84 -1.62 -8.64
N LEU A 147 2.00 -0.28 -8.66
CA LEU A 147 1.26 0.61 -9.55
C LEU A 147 1.52 0.34 -11.04
N GLU A 148 2.71 -0.15 -11.38
CA GLU A 148 3.08 -0.59 -12.72
C GLU A 148 2.65 -2.03 -13.03
N GLU A 149 1.84 -2.66 -12.19
CA GLU A 149 1.38 -4.04 -12.34
C GLU A 149 2.51 -5.09 -12.48
N CYS A 150 3.63 -4.85 -11.80
CA CYS A 150 4.74 -5.81 -11.78
C CYS A 150 4.47 -6.99 -10.83
N SER A 151 5.00 -8.16 -11.19
CA SER A 151 5.13 -9.32 -10.31
C SER A 151 6.48 -9.27 -9.56
N PHE A 152 6.57 -10.02 -8.45
CA PHE A 152 7.72 -9.97 -7.55
C PHE A 152 8.19 -11.37 -7.12
N MET A 153 9.51 -11.57 -7.19
CA MET A 153 10.20 -12.76 -6.69
C MET A 153 11.28 -12.34 -5.71
N LEU A 154 11.25 -12.87 -4.48
CA LEU A 154 12.27 -12.69 -3.47
C LEU A 154 13.34 -13.78 -3.64
N GLU A 155 14.60 -13.38 -3.75
CA GLU A 155 15.75 -14.30 -3.73
C GLU A 155 16.12 -14.61 -2.27
N HIS A 156 16.09 -15.89 -1.89
CA HIS A 156 16.49 -16.35 -0.57
C HIS A 156 16.99 -17.81 -0.62
N GLY A 157 18.08 -18.11 0.09
CA GLY A 157 18.59 -19.48 0.22
C GLY A 157 19.00 -20.16 -1.10
N GLY A 158 19.36 -19.38 -2.13
CA GLY A 158 19.69 -19.88 -3.47
C GLY A 158 18.48 -20.25 -4.33
N GLY A 159 17.26 -19.94 -3.87
CA GLY A 159 16.02 -20.06 -4.63
C GLY A 159 15.26 -18.73 -4.71
N GLU A 160 14.13 -18.76 -5.41
CA GLU A 160 13.23 -17.63 -5.52
C GLU A 160 11.84 -18.00 -5.00
N MET A 161 11.18 -17.07 -4.32
CA MET A 161 9.82 -17.23 -3.83
C MET A 161 8.95 -16.04 -4.23
N THR A 162 7.73 -16.30 -4.68
CA THR A 162 6.81 -15.22 -5.05
C THR A 162 6.33 -14.49 -3.81
N ILE A 163 6.29 -13.16 -3.88
CA ILE A 163 5.78 -12.28 -2.83
C ILE A 163 4.76 -11.32 -3.40
N LEU A 164 3.86 -10.80 -2.55
CA LEU A 164 2.77 -9.91 -2.99
C LEU A 164 2.02 -10.51 -4.19
N ASP A 165 1.77 -11.82 -4.09
CA ASP A 165 1.26 -12.72 -5.12
C ASP A 165 -0.27 -12.71 -5.25
N THR A 166 -0.95 -12.14 -4.26
CA THR A 166 -2.40 -11.97 -4.25
C THR A 166 -2.79 -10.51 -4.27
N GLU A 167 -3.95 -10.21 -4.86
CA GLU A 167 -4.50 -8.86 -4.90
C GLU A 167 -4.68 -8.29 -3.48
N GLU A 168 -5.13 -9.10 -2.53
CA GLU A 168 -5.28 -8.69 -1.14
C GLU A 168 -3.96 -8.22 -0.51
N LYS A 169 -2.85 -8.93 -0.75
CA LYS A 169 -1.52 -8.53 -0.26
C LYS A 169 -1.04 -7.24 -0.94
N ARG A 170 -1.23 -7.12 -2.26
CA ARG A 170 -0.86 -5.92 -3.04
C ARG A 170 -1.64 -4.70 -2.58
N GLU A 171 -2.95 -4.84 -2.40
CA GLU A 171 -3.82 -3.76 -1.96
C GLU A 171 -3.53 -3.37 -0.51
N SER A 172 -3.28 -4.35 0.37
CA SER A 172 -2.86 -4.10 1.75
C SER A 172 -1.56 -3.29 1.82
N PHE A 173 -0.61 -3.62 0.95
CA PHE A 173 0.65 -2.89 0.81
C PHE A 173 0.41 -1.47 0.27
N ARG A 174 -0.31 -1.36 -0.85
CA ARG A 174 -0.60 -0.09 -1.54
C ARG A 174 -1.32 0.89 -0.63
N VAL A 175 -2.36 0.44 0.06
CA VAL A 175 -3.14 1.27 0.99
C VAL A 175 -2.31 1.68 2.21
N SER A 176 -1.46 0.78 2.74
CA SER A 176 -0.57 1.16 3.85
C SER A 176 0.41 2.25 3.45
N MET A 177 0.98 2.17 2.24
CA MET A 177 1.84 3.22 1.72
C MET A 177 1.10 4.52 1.45
N TYR A 178 -0.10 4.45 0.87
CA TYR A 178 -0.93 5.63 0.66
C TYR A 178 -1.28 6.34 1.96
N ASP A 179 -1.64 5.59 3.00
CA ASP A 179 -1.96 6.15 4.31
C ASP A 179 -0.74 6.79 4.96
N TYR A 180 0.44 6.17 4.83
CA TYR A 180 1.71 6.77 5.23
C TYR A 180 2.04 8.04 4.44
N PHE A 181 1.85 8.05 3.13
CA PHE A 181 2.13 9.21 2.28
C PHE A 181 1.25 10.41 2.61
N ARG A 182 -0.04 10.18 2.90
CA ARG A 182 -0.92 11.24 3.40
C ARG A 182 -0.49 11.74 4.78
N LEU A 183 -0.01 10.84 5.64
CA LEU A 183 0.44 11.20 6.97
C LEU A 183 1.68 12.12 6.93
N VAL A 184 2.57 11.94 5.95
CA VAL A 184 3.80 12.74 5.76
C VAL A 184 3.72 13.76 4.60
N GLU A 185 2.51 14.18 4.24
CA GLU A 185 2.25 15.30 3.32
C GLU A 185 2.85 15.14 1.90
N PHE A 186 2.74 13.94 1.30
CA PHE A 186 2.96 13.77 -0.14
C PHE A 186 1.76 14.18 -0.99
N PHE A 187 0.57 14.16 -0.39
CA PHE A 187 -0.73 14.39 -1.03
C PHE A 187 -1.56 15.39 -0.25
#